data_AF-A0A7Y4WKR6-F1
#
_entry.id   AF-A0A7Y4WKR6-F1
#
_cell.length_a   1.000
_cell.length_b   1.000
_cell.length_c   1.000
_cell.angle_alpha   90.00
_cell.angle_beta   90.00
_cell.angle_gamma   90.00
#
_symmetry.space_group_name_H-M   'P 1'
#
loop_
_entity.id
_entity.type
_entity.pdbx_description
1 polymer ?
#
loop_
_entity_poly.entity_id
_entity_poly.type
_entity_poly.pdbx_seq_one_letter_code
_entity_poly.pdbx_strand_id
1 'polypeptide(L)'
;MLFFKGALRATFFAFAIQFSAFNLLLTNGNNYTNIVGLAYQSPTSINESYGVVKSGDALGRSYSFTHEFGHLVHGRHDADLMEPPGQGFKLNLGGSTRSIITLMYRLTTSLNPFRILNFSNPDVNYNKSPTGVSDANNACLIQGKACETSAFLPSEPCTFLMTILPETNCNTRNFFLSVTPISDNDPNCEPTDFIYTFKYSTDGIFFYELCNFTQDNFCELDLPAPGLCGTIFFKVEIFERTTFLPVSTVFNWFTTNCLCGNQTGTTGGNGNLFKKDGNIPIEIEEINSTIDQNEDKNNLNFSSIEIYDICGKLVYRNENFKNFTINEILSSNYLKGLFFVKIGNKKELINTFRIFKP
;
A
#
# COMPACT_ATOMS: atom_id res chain seq x y z
N MET A 1 29.53 -20.96 -26.32
CA MET A 1 29.59 -20.44 -24.94
C MET A 1 29.19 -18.97 -25.00
N LEU A 2 27.88 -18.69 -24.97
CA LEU A 2 27.32 -17.33 -25.04
C LEU A 2 26.87 -16.93 -23.62
N PHE A 3 27.51 -15.89 -23.08
CA PHE A 3 27.07 -15.21 -21.87
C PHE A 3 25.94 -14.24 -22.22
N PHE A 4 24.74 -14.45 -21.69
CA PHE A 4 23.74 -13.40 -21.58
C PHE A 4 23.75 -12.85 -20.15
N LYS A 5 24.38 -11.68 -19.98
CA LYS A 5 24.12 -10.74 -18.88
C LYS A 5 22.78 -10.06 -19.17
N GLY A 6 21.84 -10.17 -18.24
CA GLY A 6 20.54 -9.54 -18.34
C GLY A 6 19.68 -9.80 -17.11
N ALA A 7 20.22 -9.51 -15.92
CA ALA A 7 19.40 -9.45 -14.72
C ALA A 7 18.59 -8.14 -14.77
N LEU A 8 17.35 -8.24 -15.27
CA LEU A 8 16.33 -7.23 -14.99
C LEU A 8 16.18 -7.16 -13.47
N ARG A 9 16.63 -6.07 -12.86
CA ARG A 9 16.21 -5.70 -11.51
C ARG A 9 14.72 -5.40 -11.58
N ALA A 10 13.89 -6.37 -11.21
CA ALA A 10 12.52 -6.09 -10.83
C ALA A 10 12.59 -5.28 -9.54
N THR A 11 12.35 -3.97 -9.65
CA THR A 11 12.19 -3.10 -8.48
C THR A 11 10.95 -3.57 -7.74
N PHE A 12 11.16 -4.27 -6.63
CA PHE A 12 10.11 -4.53 -5.65
C PHE A 12 9.75 -3.17 -5.03
N PHE A 13 8.54 -2.68 -5.30
CA PHE A 13 7.87 -1.82 -4.33
C PHE A 13 7.34 -2.76 -3.25
N ALA A 14 8.11 -2.93 -2.19
CA ALA A 14 7.61 -3.54 -0.97
C ALA A 14 6.58 -2.57 -0.36
N PHE A 15 5.31 -2.78 -0.69
CA PHE A 15 4.23 -2.30 0.16
C PHE A 15 4.22 -3.19 1.40
N ALA A 16 4.85 -2.73 2.47
CA ALA A 16 4.61 -3.26 3.81
C ALA A 16 3.22 -2.80 4.27
N ILE A 17 2.17 -3.33 3.66
CA ILE A 17 0.83 -3.27 4.24
C ILE A 17 0.78 -4.43 5.23
N GLN A 18 0.82 -4.12 6.52
CA GLN A 18 0.54 -5.11 7.55
C GLN A 18 -0.95 -5.43 7.47
N PHE A 19 -1.28 -6.50 6.74
CA PHE A 19 -2.64 -7.03 6.72
C PHE A 19 -2.88 -7.86 7.98
N SER A 20 -3.10 -7.20 9.11
CA SER A 20 -3.54 -7.88 10.34
C SER A 20 -4.91 -8.57 10.19
N ALA A 21 -5.64 -8.31 9.09
CA ALA A 21 -6.92 -8.91 8.77
C ALA A 21 -6.84 -10.33 8.18
N PHE A 22 -5.67 -10.86 7.81
CA PHE A 22 -5.55 -12.17 7.17
C PHE A 22 -4.72 -13.16 7.98
N ASN A 23 -5.21 -14.38 8.11
CA ASN A 23 -4.49 -15.48 8.75
C ASN A 23 -4.06 -16.51 7.70
N LEU A 24 -2.77 -16.58 7.37
CA LEU A 24 -2.27 -17.56 6.41
C LEU A 24 -1.35 -18.57 7.10
N LEU A 25 -1.86 -19.78 7.31
CA LEU A 25 -1.21 -20.86 8.04
C LEU A 25 -0.31 -21.69 7.13
N LEU A 26 0.95 -21.87 7.51
CA LEU A 26 1.86 -22.79 6.85
C LEU A 26 1.78 -24.19 7.48
N THR A 27 1.58 -25.23 6.66
CA THR A 27 1.50 -26.63 7.12
C THR A 27 2.54 -27.49 6.41
N ASN A 28 2.91 -28.63 6.99
CA ASN A 28 3.78 -29.61 6.33
C ASN A 28 3.09 -30.33 5.15
N GLY A 29 1.76 -30.19 5.02
CA GLY A 29 0.99 -30.69 3.88
C GLY A 29 0.83 -32.21 3.80
N ASN A 30 1.06 -32.96 4.88
CA ASN A 30 0.96 -34.43 4.88
C ASN A 30 -0.45 -34.97 4.62
N ASN A 31 -1.49 -34.11 4.76
CA ASN A 31 -2.89 -34.51 4.61
C ASN A 31 -3.54 -34.08 3.27
N TYR A 32 -2.81 -33.38 2.39
CA TYR A 32 -3.35 -32.86 1.12
C TYR A 32 -2.56 -33.45 -0.05
N THR A 33 -3.16 -34.38 -0.79
CA THR A 33 -2.46 -35.16 -1.81
C THR A 33 -2.14 -34.35 -3.07
N ASN A 34 -3.06 -33.48 -3.51
CA ASN A 34 -2.95 -32.74 -4.79
C ASN A 34 -3.21 -31.23 -4.65
N ILE A 35 -3.30 -30.72 -3.43
CA ILE A 35 -3.59 -29.31 -3.15
C ILE A 35 -2.42 -28.76 -2.32
N VAL A 36 -1.81 -27.68 -2.81
CA VAL A 36 -0.66 -27.03 -2.16
C VAL A 36 -1.06 -25.79 -1.36
N GLY A 37 -2.30 -25.33 -1.50
CA GLY A 37 -2.88 -24.24 -0.76
C GLY A 37 -4.40 -24.20 -0.90
N LEU A 38 -5.06 -23.60 0.08
CA LEU A 38 -6.50 -23.35 0.10
C LEU A 38 -6.74 -22.03 0.83
N ALA A 39 -7.47 -21.11 0.22
CA ALA A 39 -7.98 -19.91 0.87
C ALA A 39 -9.45 -19.69 0.51
N TYR A 40 -10.14 -18.97 1.37
CA TYR A 40 -11.45 -18.42 1.02
C TYR A 40 -11.29 -17.43 -0.14
N GLN A 41 -12.13 -17.59 -1.16
CA GLN A 41 -12.15 -16.68 -2.29
C GLN A 41 -13.01 -15.47 -1.95
N SER A 42 -12.45 -14.26 -2.03
CA SER A 42 -13.18 -13.01 -1.80
C SER A 42 -13.91 -12.99 -0.44
N PRO A 43 -13.19 -13.16 0.68
CA PRO A 43 -13.79 -13.10 2.01
C PRO A 43 -14.57 -11.80 2.19
N THR A 44 -15.64 -11.85 2.99
CA THR A 44 -16.50 -10.71 3.32
C THR A 44 -16.43 -10.32 4.80
N SER A 45 -15.69 -11.10 5.59
CA SER A 45 -15.49 -10.88 7.02
C SER A 45 -14.17 -11.47 7.52
N ILE A 46 -13.78 -11.11 8.74
CA ILE A 46 -12.59 -11.63 9.41
C ILE A 46 -12.60 -13.16 9.58
N ASN A 47 -13.78 -13.75 9.77
CA ASN A 47 -13.93 -15.20 9.97
C ASN A 47 -13.70 -16.00 8.69
N GLU A 48 -13.77 -15.35 7.52
CA GLU A 48 -13.47 -15.93 6.21
C GLU A 48 -12.04 -15.58 5.76
N SER A 49 -11.33 -14.75 6.52
CA SER A 49 -10.05 -14.17 6.10
C SER A 49 -8.87 -15.06 6.48
N TYR A 50 -8.92 -16.32 6.06
CA TYR A 50 -7.86 -17.29 6.32
C TYR A 50 -7.53 -18.18 5.13
N GLY A 51 -6.27 -18.62 5.10
CA GLY A 51 -5.77 -19.58 4.13
C GLY A 51 -4.76 -20.53 4.75
N VAL A 52 -4.54 -21.65 4.07
CA VAL A 52 -3.61 -22.70 4.47
C VAL A 52 -2.72 -23.01 3.28
N VAL A 53 -1.40 -23.04 3.48
CA VAL A 53 -0.42 -23.30 2.42
C VAL A 53 0.58 -24.35 2.89
N LYS A 54 0.96 -25.26 2.00
CA LYS A 54 2.04 -26.20 2.26
C LYS A 54 3.37 -25.46 2.26
N SER A 55 4.10 -25.52 3.37
CA SER A 55 5.31 -24.74 3.61
C SER A 55 6.39 -24.96 2.54
N GLY A 56 6.55 -26.20 2.05
CA GLY A 56 7.48 -26.53 0.97
C GLY A 56 7.14 -25.90 -0.39
N ASP A 57 5.88 -25.51 -0.60
CA ASP A 57 5.37 -24.92 -1.84
C ASP A 57 5.09 -23.41 -1.71
N ALA A 58 5.17 -22.86 -0.49
CA ALA A 58 4.84 -21.47 -0.17
C ALA A 58 5.62 -20.47 -1.04
N LEU A 59 6.95 -20.63 -1.10
CA LEU A 59 7.88 -19.80 -1.87
C LEU A 59 8.47 -20.55 -3.08
N GLY A 60 7.99 -21.77 -3.35
CA GLY A 60 8.45 -22.60 -4.45
C GLY A 60 8.02 -22.04 -5.81
N ARG A 61 8.23 -22.81 -6.88
CA ARG A 61 7.88 -22.41 -8.26
C ARG A 61 6.39 -22.11 -8.46
N SER A 62 5.52 -22.62 -7.60
CA SER A 62 4.08 -22.35 -7.60
C SER A 62 3.71 -21.01 -6.94
N TYR A 63 4.60 -20.41 -6.15
CA TYR A 63 4.34 -19.22 -5.34
C TYR A 63 3.00 -19.33 -4.60
N SER A 64 2.76 -20.48 -3.98
CA SER A 64 1.45 -20.85 -3.44
C SER A 64 1.00 -19.89 -2.34
N PHE A 65 1.94 -19.37 -1.53
CA PHE A 65 1.59 -18.37 -0.52
C PHE A 65 0.95 -17.14 -1.15
N THR A 66 1.59 -16.57 -2.17
CA THR A 66 1.09 -15.38 -2.85
C THR A 66 -0.20 -15.66 -3.64
N HIS A 67 -0.38 -16.88 -4.14
CA HIS A 67 -1.61 -17.32 -4.80
C HIS A 67 -2.80 -17.33 -3.83
N GLU A 68 -2.64 -18.00 -2.68
CA GLU A 68 -3.70 -18.07 -1.67
C GLU A 68 -3.95 -16.69 -1.05
N PHE A 69 -2.91 -15.91 -0.80
CA PHE A 69 -3.06 -14.52 -0.39
C PHE A 69 -3.87 -13.72 -1.42
N GLY A 70 -3.60 -13.93 -2.71
CA GLY A 70 -4.37 -13.36 -3.80
C GLY A 70 -5.87 -13.61 -3.66
N HIS A 71 -6.30 -14.83 -3.33
CA HIS A 71 -7.71 -15.14 -3.09
C HIS A 71 -8.33 -14.34 -1.93
N LEU A 72 -7.57 -14.17 -0.84
CA LEU A 72 -7.99 -13.38 0.31
C LEU A 72 -8.20 -11.91 -0.07
N VAL A 73 -7.42 -11.37 -1.00
CA VAL A 73 -7.62 -10.02 -1.56
C VAL A 73 -8.41 -10.03 -2.87
N HIS A 74 -9.37 -10.95 -3.02
CA HIS A 74 -10.31 -11.07 -4.15
C HIS A 74 -9.74 -11.50 -5.50
N GLY A 75 -8.46 -11.85 -5.59
CA GLY A 75 -7.88 -12.45 -6.78
C GLY A 75 -8.59 -13.76 -7.18
N ARG A 76 -8.66 -14.02 -8.47
CA ARG A 76 -9.47 -15.11 -9.02
C ARG A 76 -8.74 -15.92 -10.09
N HIS A 77 -9.15 -17.18 -10.22
CA HIS A 77 -8.59 -18.09 -11.22
C HIS A 77 -8.94 -17.66 -12.65
N ASP A 78 -8.29 -18.27 -13.62
CA ASP A 78 -8.44 -17.98 -15.06
C ASP A 78 -9.81 -18.33 -15.65
N ALA A 79 -10.59 -19.16 -14.97
CA ALA A 79 -11.94 -19.57 -15.41
C ALA A 79 -13.08 -18.88 -14.64
N ASP A 80 -12.77 -17.97 -13.73
CA ASP A 80 -13.77 -17.32 -12.88
C ASP A 80 -14.41 -16.14 -13.62
N LEU A 81 -15.72 -16.26 -13.91
CA LEU A 81 -16.49 -15.28 -14.68
C LEU A 81 -17.31 -14.32 -13.81
N MET A 82 -16.91 -14.13 -12.55
CA MET A 82 -17.64 -13.28 -11.62
C MET A 82 -17.34 -11.79 -11.87
N GLU A 83 -18.24 -10.92 -11.40
CA GLU A 83 -18.06 -9.47 -11.39
C GLU A 83 -17.57 -8.97 -10.02
N PRO A 84 -16.80 -7.86 -9.95
CA PRO A 84 -16.08 -7.22 -11.06
C PRO A 84 -15.00 -8.16 -11.63
N PRO A 85 -14.64 -8.07 -12.92
CA PRO A 85 -13.81 -9.09 -13.57
C PRO A 85 -12.38 -9.08 -13.04
N GLY A 86 -11.83 -10.27 -12.83
CA GLY A 86 -10.46 -10.52 -12.48
C GLY A 86 -10.19 -11.99 -12.74
N GLN A 87 -9.10 -12.30 -13.44
CA GLN A 87 -8.80 -13.67 -13.87
C GLN A 87 -7.30 -13.91 -13.94
N GLY A 88 -6.87 -15.12 -13.58
CA GLY A 88 -5.54 -15.59 -13.92
C GLY A 88 -5.31 -15.51 -15.43
N PHE A 89 -4.07 -15.29 -15.86
CA PHE A 89 -3.76 -15.07 -17.26
C PHE A 89 -2.61 -15.95 -17.73
N LYS A 90 -2.77 -16.53 -18.93
CA LYS A 90 -1.75 -17.33 -19.60
C LYS A 90 -1.21 -16.54 -20.78
N LEU A 91 0.11 -16.34 -20.80
CA LEU A 91 0.80 -15.66 -21.88
C LEU A 91 1.07 -16.61 -23.03
N ASN A 92 0.73 -16.16 -24.24
CA ASN A 92 1.06 -16.86 -25.48
C ASN A 92 2.37 -16.32 -26.03
N LEU A 93 3.49 -16.83 -25.52
CA LEU A 93 4.83 -16.53 -26.04
C LEU A 93 5.14 -17.52 -27.17
N GLY A 94 4.88 -17.13 -28.41
CA GLY A 94 5.11 -17.97 -29.59
C GLY A 94 6.47 -18.66 -29.57
N GLY A 95 6.50 -19.96 -29.82
CA GLY A 95 7.72 -20.79 -29.83
C GLY A 95 8.19 -21.32 -28.46
N SER A 96 7.55 -20.95 -27.34
CA SER A 96 7.86 -21.55 -26.04
C SER A 96 7.13 -22.88 -25.85
N THR A 97 7.86 -23.94 -25.48
CA THR A 97 7.28 -25.23 -25.07
C THR A 97 6.65 -25.18 -23.68
N ARG A 98 6.95 -24.14 -22.89
CA ARG A 98 6.37 -23.91 -21.56
C ARG A 98 5.40 -22.75 -21.61
N SER A 99 4.20 -22.97 -21.08
CA SER A 99 3.23 -21.90 -20.86
C SER A 99 3.74 -21.00 -19.73
N ILE A 100 3.76 -19.68 -19.96
CA ILE A 100 4.01 -18.69 -18.90
C ILE A 100 2.66 -18.22 -18.37
N ILE A 101 2.50 -18.18 -17.05
CA ILE A 101 1.21 -17.87 -16.41
C ILE A 101 1.39 -16.88 -15.26
N THR A 102 0.36 -16.09 -14.97
CA THR A 102 0.34 -15.16 -13.82
C THR A 102 -0.06 -15.86 -12.53
N LEU A 103 0.10 -15.15 -11.41
CA LEU A 103 -0.06 -15.68 -10.06
C LEU A 103 -1.38 -16.40 -9.85
N MET A 104 -2.50 -15.88 -10.35
CA MET A 104 -3.81 -16.49 -10.10
C MET A 104 -4.21 -17.56 -11.11
N TYR A 105 -3.44 -17.83 -12.15
CA TYR A 105 -3.79 -18.85 -13.14
C TYR A 105 -3.74 -20.25 -12.50
N ARG A 106 -4.82 -21.04 -12.60
CA ARG A 106 -4.88 -22.35 -11.92
C ARG A 106 -3.84 -23.31 -12.49
N LEU A 107 -3.05 -23.94 -11.61
CA LEU A 107 -2.14 -25.01 -12.02
C LEU A 107 -2.94 -26.28 -12.30
N THR A 108 -2.83 -26.81 -13.52
CA THR A 108 -3.28 -28.16 -13.86
C THR A 108 -2.08 -29.10 -13.92
N THR A 109 -2.30 -30.37 -13.55
CA THR A 109 -1.24 -31.38 -13.36
C THR A 109 -0.48 -31.75 -14.63
N SER A 110 -0.97 -31.36 -15.82
CA SER A 110 -0.46 -31.85 -17.11
C SER A 110 0.56 -30.95 -17.80
N LEU A 111 0.70 -29.67 -17.44
CA LEU A 111 1.41 -28.69 -18.29
C LEU A 111 2.67 -28.04 -17.69
N ASN A 112 3.02 -28.33 -16.43
CA ASN A 112 4.18 -27.76 -15.70
C ASN A 112 4.53 -26.30 -16.12
N PRO A 113 3.55 -25.37 -16.08
CA PRO A 113 3.76 -24.01 -16.55
C PRO A 113 4.77 -23.26 -15.69
N PHE A 114 5.39 -22.20 -16.21
CA PHE A 114 6.24 -21.31 -15.43
C PHE A 114 5.39 -20.13 -14.96
N ARG A 115 5.23 -20.01 -13.65
CA ARG A 115 4.49 -18.91 -13.04
C ARG A 115 5.41 -17.72 -12.83
N ILE A 116 4.96 -16.55 -13.24
CA ILE A 116 5.62 -15.29 -12.90
C ILE A 116 5.00 -14.71 -11.62
N LEU A 117 5.81 -14.04 -10.81
CA LEU A 117 5.41 -13.31 -9.61
C LEU A 117 4.72 -11.98 -10.00
N ASN A 118 3.62 -12.09 -10.74
CA ASN A 118 2.80 -10.95 -11.11
C ASN A 118 1.33 -11.37 -11.12
N PHE A 119 0.45 -10.53 -10.56
CA PHE A 119 -0.98 -10.63 -10.83
C PHE A 119 -1.22 -10.20 -12.28
N SER A 120 -2.30 -10.70 -12.89
CA SER A 120 -2.60 -10.32 -14.27
C SER A 120 -2.90 -8.82 -14.38
N ASN A 121 -2.24 -8.18 -15.34
CA ASN A 121 -2.34 -6.74 -15.58
C ASN A 121 -2.00 -6.44 -17.07
N PRO A 122 -2.92 -5.85 -17.85
CA PRO A 122 -2.68 -5.53 -19.27
C PRO A 122 -1.57 -4.49 -19.49
N ASP A 123 -1.30 -3.65 -18.49
CA ASP A 123 -0.29 -2.58 -18.59
C ASP A 123 1.13 -3.07 -18.26
N VAL A 124 1.24 -4.27 -17.66
CA VAL A 124 2.53 -4.89 -17.36
C VAL A 124 2.88 -5.90 -18.43
N ASN A 125 4.03 -5.71 -19.07
CA ASN A 125 4.54 -6.60 -20.09
C ASN A 125 5.58 -7.59 -19.56
N TYR A 126 5.51 -8.84 -20.00
CA TYR A 126 6.57 -9.84 -19.87
C TYR A 126 7.01 -10.25 -21.27
N ASN A 127 8.29 -10.01 -21.59
CA ASN A 127 8.84 -10.24 -22.94
C ASN A 127 8.00 -9.58 -24.06
N LYS A 128 7.60 -8.31 -23.86
CA LYS A 128 6.75 -7.53 -24.78
C LYS A 128 5.31 -8.02 -24.95
N SER A 129 4.89 -9.07 -24.24
CA SER A 129 3.50 -9.50 -24.20
C SER A 129 2.83 -9.00 -22.92
N PRO A 130 1.61 -8.45 -23.00
CA PRO A 130 0.88 -8.03 -21.81
C PRO A 130 0.59 -9.25 -20.92
N THR A 131 0.63 -9.04 -19.60
CA THR A 131 0.38 -10.08 -18.60
C THR A 131 -1.10 -10.20 -18.21
N GLY A 132 -1.99 -9.52 -18.93
CA GLY A 132 -3.43 -9.56 -18.72
C GLY A 132 -4.17 -8.93 -19.90
N VAL A 133 -5.49 -8.87 -19.76
CA VAL A 133 -6.41 -8.10 -20.61
C VAL A 133 -7.36 -7.30 -19.71
N SER A 134 -8.22 -6.45 -20.26
CA SER A 134 -9.19 -5.67 -19.47
C SER A 134 -9.99 -6.54 -18.48
N ASP A 135 -10.42 -7.71 -18.95
CA ASP A 135 -11.31 -8.61 -18.21
C ASP A 135 -10.51 -9.66 -17.39
N ALA A 136 -9.18 -9.67 -17.55
CA ALA A 136 -8.24 -10.48 -16.80
C ALA A 136 -7.20 -9.58 -16.13
N ASN A 137 -7.69 -8.67 -15.28
CA ASN A 137 -6.87 -7.70 -14.54
C ASN A 137 -7.03 -7.92 -13.03
N ASN A 138 -6.46 -9.02 -12.51
CA ASN A 138 -6.47 -9.26 -11.07
C ASN A 138 -5.73 -8.16 -10.30
N ALA A 139 -4.72 -7.52 -10.89
CA ALA A 139 -4.02 -6.42 -10.22
C ALA A 139 -4.99 -5.28 -9.87
N CYS A 140 -5.83 -4.88 -10.83
CA CYS A 140 -6.89 -3.89 -10.59
C CYS A 140 -7.89 -4.37 -9.52
N LEU A 141 -8.41 -5.59 -9.65
CA LEU A 141 -9.38 -6.13 -8.71
C LEU A 141 -8.85 -6.14 -7.28
N ILE A 142 -7.64 -6.68 -7.10
CA ILE A 142 -6.96 -6.76 -5.81
C ILE A 142 -6.75 -5.37 -5.22
N GLN A 143 -6.27 -4.44 -6.02
CA GLN A 143 -6.07 -3.06 -5.58
C GLN A 143 -7.38 -2.40 -5.15
N GLY A 144 -8.46 -2.58 -5.92
CA GLY A 144 -9.77 -2.01 -5.60
C GLY A 144 -10.41 -2.62 -4.35
N LYS A 145 -10.07 -3.87 -4.02
CA LYS A 145 -10.62 -4.58 -2.86
C LYS A 145 -9.73 -4.58 -1.63
N ALA A 146 -8.43 -4.36 -1.77
CA ALA A 146 -7.47 -4.40 -0.66
C ALA A 146 -7.90 -3.53 0.53
N CYS A 147 -8.49 -2.35 0.28
CA CYS A 147 -9.01 -1.49 1.32
C CYS A 147 -10.19 -2.11 2.07
N GLU A 148 -11.19 -2.63 1.34
CA GLU A 148 -12.35 -3.32 1.93
C GLU A 148 -11.89 -4.48 2.80
N THR A 149 -10.94 -5.28 2.30
CA THR A 149 -10.47 -6.45 3.02
C THR A 149 -9.58 -6.10 4.21
N SER A 150 -8.79 -5.02 4.12
CA SER A 150 -8.04 -4.48 5.27
C SER A 150 -8.96 -3.97 6.39
N ALA A 151 -10.21 -3.65 6.06
CA ALA A 151 -11.18 -3.15 7.02
C ALA A 151 -11.90 -4.27 7.83
N PHE A 152 -11.60 -5.56 7.62
CA PHE A 152 -12.30 -6.65 8.32
C PHE A 152 -12.00 -6.81 9.80
N LEU A 153 -10.87 -6.32 10.27
CA LEU A 153 -10.73 -6.11 11.70
C LEU A 153 -11.75 -5.06 12.15
N PRO A 154 -12.20 -5.01 13.40
CA PRO A 154 -12.89 -3.82 13.89
C PRO A 154 -12.04 -2.57 13.61
N SER A 155 -12.65 -1.39 13.42
CA SER A 155 -11.88 -0.16 13.56
C SER A 155 -11.42 -0.09 15.00
N GLU A 156 -10.11 -0.07 15.16
CA GLU A 156 -9.50 0.24 16.45
C GLU A 156 -10.01 1.63 16.82
N PRO A 157 -10.53 1.83 18.05
CA PRO A 157 -11.22 3.07 18.42
C PRO A 157 -10.30 4.30 18.25
N CYS A 158 -8.99 4.08 18.25
CA CYS A 158 -7.98 5.11 18.25
C CYS A 158 -7.26 5.18 16.91
N THR A 159 -7.29 6.36 16.28
CA THR A 159 -6.38 6.71 15.19
C THR A 159 -5.12 7.34 15.78
N PHE A 160 -3.97 7.12 15.15
CA PHE A 160 -2.70 7.68 15.61
C PHE A 160 -1.98 8.38 14.45
N LEU A 161 -1.32 9.49 14.76
CA LEU A 161 -0.41 10.20 13.85
C LEU A 161 1.01 10.12 14.37
N MET A 162 1.92 9.73 13.48
CA MET A 162 3.35 9.77 13.75
C MET A 162 3.97 11.04 13.16
N THR A 163 4.59 11.85 14.01
CA THR A 163 5.37 13.03 13.63
C THR A 163 6.86 12.71 13.71
N ILE A 164 7.62 13.17 12.71
CA ILE A 164 9.08 13.05 12.66
C ILE A 164 9.65 14.46 12.67
N LEU A 165 10.42 14.80 13.69
CA LEU A 165 11.15 16.06 13.78
C LEU A 165 12.65 15.76 13.70
N PRO A 166 13.29 15.97 12.54
CA PRO A 166 14.74 15.96 12.50
C PRO A 166 15.26 17.18 13.30
N GLU A 167 16.38 17.02 14.01
CA GLU A 167 17.16 18.16 14.48
C GLU A 167 17.45 19.16 13.32
N THR A 168 17.67 20.45 13.59
CA THR A 168 17.57 21.50 12.55
C THR A 168 18.77 21.59 11.59
N ASN A 169 19.74 20.68 11.68
CA ASN A 169 21.01 20.77 10.94
C ASN A 169 21.15 19.59 9.96
N CYS A 170 21.63 19.83 8.74
CA CYS A 170 21.88 18.79 7.71
C CYS A 170 22.82 17.63 8.14
N ASN A 171 23.32 17.60 9.37
CA ASN A 171 24.05 16.48 9.98
C ASN A 171 23.19 15.69 10.98
N THR A 172 21.87 15.74 10.87
CA THR A 172 20.95 15.09 11.79
C THR A 172 21.14 13.59 11.84
N ARG A 173 21.72 13.16 12.95
CA ARG A 173 21.60 11.78 13.44
C ARG A 173 20.44 11.62 14.39
N ASN A 174 20.03 12.74 15.00
CA ASN A 174 18.97 12.81 15.97
C ASN A 174 17.63 13.05 15.29
N PHE A 175 16.72 12.10 15.49
CA PHE A 175 15.32 12.20 15.13
C PHE A 175 14.49 12.16 16.41
N PHE A 176 13.56 13.10 16.54
CA PHE A 176 12.51 13.03 17.54
C PHE A 176 11.26 12.48 16.87
N LEU A 177 10.85 11.29 17.28
CA LEU A 177 9.64 10.62 16.80
C LEU A 177 8.57 10.78 17.88
N SER A 178 7.38 11.21 17.52
CA SER A 178 6.24 11.23 18.45
C SER A 178 5.01 10.64 17.81
N VAL A 179 4.18 9.98 18.61
CA VAL A 179 2.88 9.44 18.21
C VAL A 179 1.80 10.10 19.02
N THR A 180 0.82 10.70 18.36
CA THR A 180 -0.31 11.36 19.01
C THR A 180 -1.59 10.66 18.57
N PRO A 181 -2.43 10.17 19.50
CA PRO A 181 -3.77 9.73 19.13
C PRO A 181 -4.55 10.92 18.58
N ILE A 182 -5.17 10.73 17.42
CA ILE A 182 -6.12 11.65 16.82
C ILE A 182 -7.49 11.10 17.14
N SER A 183 -8.00 11.42 18.34
CA SER A 183 -9.39 11.17 18.66
C SER A 183 -10.17 12.47 18.52
N ASP A 184 -11.34 12.41 17.88
CA ASP A 184 -12.30 13.52 17.88
C ASP A 184 -13.10 13.50 19.21
N ASN A 185 -12.38 13.44 20.35
CA ASN A 185 -12.90 13.27 21.72
C ASN A 185 -13.32 11.84 22.12
N ASP A 186 -12.65 10.78 21.65
CA ASP A 186 -12.87 9.44 22.21
C ASP A 186 -12.11 9.30 23.54
N PRO A 187 -12.80 9.18 24.70
CA PRO A 187 -12.15 9.05 26.00
C PRO A 187 -11.39 7.73 26.19
N ASN A 188 -11.52 6.76 25.28
CA ASN A 188 -10.78 5.50 25.32
C ASN A 188 -9.44 5.57 24.57
N CYS A 189 -9.03 6.76 24.13
CA CYS A 189 -7.84 6.96 23.31
C CYS A 189 -6.83 7.90 23.96
N GLU A 190 -6.74 7.89 25.29
CA GLU A 190 -5.75 8.67 26.01
C GLU A 190 -4.34 8.07 25.78
N PRO A 191 -3.30 8.88 25.48
CA PRO A 191 -1.94 8.38 25.28
C PRO A 191 -1.42 7.50 26.43
N THR A 192 -1.91 7.75 27.64
CA THR A 192 -1.57 6.99 28.85
C THR A 192 -2.13 5.58 28.89
N ASP A 193 -3.00 5.19 27.98
CA ASP A 193 -3.56 3.84 27.93
C ASP A 193 -2.75 2.90 27.05
N PHE A 194 -1.70 3.42 26.42
CA PHE A 194 -0.88 2.68 25.47
C PHE A 194 0.57 2.51 25.92
N ILE A 195 1.23 1.58 25.24
CA ILE A 195 2.68 1.40 25.22
C ILE A 195 3.13 1.31 23.76
N TYR A 196 4.34 1.78 23.49
CA TYR A 196 4.82 2.02 22.14
C TYR A 196 6.14 1.28 21.90
N THR A 197 6.26 0.68 20.71
CA THR A 197 7.52 0.13 20.21
C THR A 197 7.90 0.84 18.91
N PHE A 198 8.92 1.69 19.00
CA PHE A 198 9.43 2.44 17.86
C PHE A 198 10.50 1.63 17.13
N LYS A 199 10.39 1.57 15.81
CA LYS A 199 11.31 0.84 14.93
C LYS A 199 11.67 1.69 13.72
N TYR A 200 12.83 1.43 13.12
CA TYR A 200 13.25 2.05 11.87
C TYR A 200 13.80 1.02 10.89
N SER A 201 13.84 1.39 9.62
CA SER A 201 14.39 0.61 8.53
C SER A 201 15.01 1.54 7.48
N THR A 202 16.11 1.11 6.86
CA THR A 202 16.76 1.82 5.75
C THR A 202 16.37 1.23 4.39
N ASP A 203 15.70 0.09 4.37
CA ASP A 203 15.23 -0.61 3.17
C ASP A 203 13.71 -0.77 3.11
N GLY A 204 13.01 -0.39 4.17
CA GLY A 204 11.56 -0.53 4.31
C GLY A 204 11.08 -1.96 4.57
N ILE A 205 12.00 -2.91 4.77
CA ILE A 205 11.73 -4.34 4.91
C ILE A 205 12.15 -4.82 6.30
N PHE A 206 13.42 -4.63 6.66
CA PHE A 206 13.95 -5.07 7.94
C PHE A 206 13.92 -3.90 8.92
N PHE A 207 13.12 -4.05 9.98
CA PHE A 207 12.93 -3.05 11.02
C PHE A 207 13.72 -3.40 12.27
N TYR A 208 14.51 -2.44 12.75
CA TYR A 208 15.29 -2.52 13.98
C TYR A 208 14.59 -1.72 15.08
N GLU A 209 14.57 -2.27 16.30
CA GLU A 209 14.00 -1.61 17.47
C GLU A 209 14.83 -0.41 17.93
N LEU A 210 14.13 0.66 18.32
CA LEU A 210 14.71 1.90 18.84
C LEU A 210 14.38 2.07 20.32
N CYS A 211 13.10 2.31 20.59
CA CYS A 211 12.55 2.38 21.93
C CYS A 211 11.55 1.22 22.05
N ASN A 212 11.88 0.26 22.91
CA ASN A 212 11.07 -0.95 23.07
C ASN A 212 10.14 -0.79 24.28
N PHE A 213 8.84 -1.01 24.06
CA PHE A 213 7.77 -0.94 25.09
C PHE A 213 7.86 0.28 26.03
N THR A 214 8.03 1.48 25.47
CA THR A 214 8.00 2.72 26.26
C THR A 214 6.56 3.15 26.56
N GLN A 215 6.36 3.77 27.73
CA GLN A 215 5.11 4.46 28.07
C GLN A 215 5.05 5.87 27.49
N ASP A 216 6.21 6.42 27.15
CA ASP A 216 6.31 7.70 26.48
C ASP A 216 5.85 7.54 25.04
N ASN A 217 4.98 8.43 24.59
CA ASN A 217 4.51 8.45 23.21
C ASN A 217 5.54 9.05 22.25
N PHE A 218 6.80 9.13 22.65
CA PHE A 218 7.90 9.63 21.84
C PHE A 218 9.16 8.77 22.00
N CYS A 219 10.06 8.90 21.05
CA CYS A 219 11.35 8.22 21.02
C CYS A 219 12.38 9.12 20.36
N GLU A 220 13.51 9.31 21.03
CA GLU A 220 14.69 9.95 20.46
C GLU A 220 15.59 8.89 19.85
N LEU A 221 15.97 9.11 18.60
CA LEU A 221 16.83 8.21 17.84
C LEU A 221 18.12 8.93 17.49
N ASP A 222 19.25 8.37 17.89
CA ASP A 222 20.56 8.68 17.32
C ASP A 222 20.96 7.57 16.34
N LEU A 223 20.91 7.86 15.03
CA LEU A 223 21.31 6.88 14.01
C LEU A 223 22.84 6.66 14.01
N PRO A 224 23.30 5.40 13.98
CA PRO A 224 24.72 5.10 14.03
C PRO A 224 25.46 5.61 12.78
N ALA A 225 26.26 6.67 12.99
CA ALA A 225 27.28 7.24 12.10
C ALA A 225 26.80 7.86 10.75
N PRO A 226 27.58 8.81 10.15
CA PRO A 226 27.17 9.56 8.98
C PRO A 226 27.31 8.72 7.71
N GLY A 227 26.28 8.72 6.85
CA GLY A 227 26.31 8.00 5.57
C GLY A 227 24.99 7.36 5.14
N LEU A 228 23.90 7.54 5.91
CA LEU A 228 22.57 7.08 5.50
C LEU A 228 21.99 7.99 4.41
N CYS A 229 22.50 7.82 3.19
CA CYS A 229 21.93 8.40 1.99
C CYS A 229 20.63 7.69 1.62
N GLY A 230 19.50 8.39 1.69
CA GLY A 230 18.24 7.91 1.15
C GLY A 230 17.05 8.12 2.07
N THR A 231 16.08 7.23 1.94
CA THR A 231 14.85 7.22 2.72
C THR A 231 15.01 6.32 3.94
N ILE A 232 14.68 6.86 5.11
CA ILE A 232 14.55 6.12 6.35
C ILE A 232 13.06 5.93 6.60
N PHE A 233 12.66 4.69 6.85
CA PHE A 233 11.29 4.32 7.19
C PHE A 233 11.19 4.13 8.69
N PHE A 234 10.11 4.60 9.28
CA PHE A 234 9.79 4.46 10.68
C PHE A 234 8.47 3.71 10.83
N LYS A 235 8.41 2.87 11.85
CA LYS A 235 7.23 2.10 12.23
C LYS A 235 7.05 2.20 13.74
N VAL A 236 5.83 2.44 14.21
CA VAL A 236 5.49 2.34 15.63
C VAL A 236 4.39 1.33 15.79
N GLU A 237 4.65 0.32 16.61
CA GLU A 237 3.65 -0.65 17.05
C GLU A 237 3.09 -0.17 18.39
N ILE A 238 1.77 -0.08 18.49
CA ILE A 238 1.04 0.48 19.62
C ILE A 238 0.23 -0.64 20.25
N PHE A 239 0.36 -0.81 21.56
CA PHE A 239 -0.32 -1.85 22.30
C PHE A 239 -1.11 -1.24 23.46
N GLU A 240 -2.21 -1.87 23.83
CA GLU A 240 -2.94 -1.53 25.04
C GLU A 240 -2.06 -1.85 26.26
N ARG A 241 -1.93 -0.90 27.18
CA ARG A 241 -1.00 -0.99 28.31
C ARG A 241 -1.32 -2.14 29.26
N THR A 242 -2.60 -2.45 29.45
CA THR A 242 -3.06 -3.44 30.43
C THR A 242 -2.97 -4.87 29.90
N THR A 243 -3.38 -5.08 28.65
CA THR A 243 -3.48 -6.42 28.04
C THR A 243 -2.30 -6.76 27.14
N PHE A 244 -1.49 -5.76 26.74
CA PHE A 244 -0.44 -5.88 25.72
C PHE A 244 -0.98 -6.33 24.35
N LEU A 245 -2.29 -6.20 24.12
CA LEU A 245 -2.87 -6.50 22.81
C LEU A 245 -2.46 -5.41 21.81
N PRO A 246 -2.09 -5.78 20.57
CA PRO A 246 -1.76 -4.82 19.54
C PRO A 246 -3.01 -4.03 19.16
N VAL A 247 -2.92 -2.70 19.30
CA VAL A 247 -3.99 -1.75 18.94
C VAL A 247 -3.75 -1.20 17.56
N SER A 248 -2.52 -0.77 17.23
CA SER A 248 -2.28 -0.14 15.93
C SER A 248 -0.83 -0.26 15.48
N THR A 249 -0.60 0.02 14.21
CA THR A 249 0.74 0.20 13.66
C THR A 249 0.72 1.39 12.72
N VAL A 250 1.56 2.39 13.02
CA VAL A 250 1.71 3.60 12.20
C VAL A 250 3.06 3.59 11.49
N PHE A 251 3.06 4.08 10.27
CA PHE A 251 4.25 4.19 9.43
C PHE A 251 4.47 5.63 9.00
N ASN A 252 5.72 6.05 8.98
CA ASN A 252 6.12 7.31 8.38
C ASN A 252 7.54 7.14 7.78
N TRP A 253 7.99 8.06 6.94
CA TRP A 253 9.31 8.00 6.34
C TRP A 253 9.90 9.40 6.21
N PHE A 254 11.23 9.46 6.19
CA PHE A 254 11.98 10.68 6.01
C PHE A 254 13.04 10.47 4.94
N THR A 255 13.06 11.34 3.93
CA THR A 255 14.09 11.33 2.89
C THR A 255 14.95 12.56 3.05
N THR A 256 16.26 12.37 3.10
CA THR A 256 17.20 13.49 3.18
C THR A 256 18.36 13.32 2.22
N ASN A 257 18.66 14.39 1.49
CA ASN A 257 19.88 14.50 0.67
C ASN A 257 21.07 15.01 1.49
N CYS A 258 20.80 15.59 2.67
CA CYS A 258 21.84 16.19 3.50
C CYS A 258 22.87 15.17 3.99
N LEU A 259 22.45 13.92 4.23
CA LEU A 259 23.32 12.83 4.70
C LEU A 259 24.33 12.34 3.64
N CYS A 260 24.28 12.91 2.43
CA CYS A 260 25.19 12.64 1.31
C CYS A 260 26.20 13.77 1.03
N GLY A 261 26.32 14.76 1.91
CA GLY A 261 27.26 15.88 1.73
C GLY A 261 26.79 16.98 0.79
N ASN A 262 25.55 16.93 0.28
CA ASN A 262 24.93 17.99 -0.52
C ASN A 262 23.79 18.65 0.28
N GLN A 263 23.91 19.96 0.54
CA GLN A 263 23.17 20.71 1.57
C GLN A 263 21.72 21.10 1.25
N THR A 264 20.95 20.27 0.52
CA THR A 264 19.54 20.59 0.22
C THR A 264 18.63 19.39 0.51
N GLY A 265 18.25 19.22 1.78
CA GLY A 265 17.20 18.30 2.19
C GLY A 265 15.82 18.92 2.00
N THR A 266 14.87 18.14 1.50
CA THR A 266 13.44 18.47 1.50
C THR A 266 12.74 17.57 2.51
N THR A 267 11.97 18.13 3.43
CA THR A 267 11.10 17.36 4.32
C THR A 267 10.02 16.66 3.50
N GLY A 268 9.94 15.33 3.61
CA GLY A 268 8.81 14.55 3.08
C GLY A 268 7.58 14.77 3.96
N GLY A 269 6.40 14.86 3.34
CA GLY A 269 5.15 15.31 3.94
C GLY A 269 4.72 14.59 5.23
N ASN A 270 3.84 15.25 5.99
CA ASN A 270 3.20 14.73 7.19
C ASN A 270 2.73 13.29 7.00
N GLY A 271 2.97 12.44 8.00
CA GLY A 271 2.69 11.01 7.93
C GLY A 271 1.27 10.73 7.44
N ASN A 272 1.11 9.67 6.64
CA ASN A 272 -0.21 9.29 6.15
C ASN A 272 -1.15 9.01 7.34
N LEU A 273 -2.16 9.86 7.49
CA LEU A 273 -3.30 9.63 8.37
C LEU A 273 -4.13 8.48 7.81
N PHE A 274 -4.04 7.30 8.43
CA PHE A 274 -4.98 6.22 8.16
C PHE A 274 -6.09 6.29 9.22
N LYS A 275 -7.08 7.18 9.03
CA LYS A 275 -8.40 7.05 9.69
C LYS A 275 -9.18 5.97 8.95
N LYS A 276 -9.70 4.99 9.69
CA LYS A 276 -10.51 3.90 9.13
C LYS A 276 -11.98 4.28 8.95
N ASP A 277 -12.50 5.25 9.71
CA ASP A 277 -13.86 5.77 9.55
C ASP A 277 -13.90 7.28 9.80
N GLY A 278 -14.71 7.99 9.01
CA GLY A 278 -15.13 9.36 9.27
C GLY A 278 -14.26 10.47 8.65
N ASN A 279 -14.92 11.31 7.85
CA ASN A 279 -14.46 12.55 7.23
C ASN A 279 -13.07 13.03 7.67
N ILE A 280 -12.10 12.90 6.79
CA ILE A 280 -10.83 13.62 6.88
C ILE A 280 -11.13 15.06 6.41
N PRO A 281 -11.14 16.09 7.27
CA PRO A 281 -10.76 17.40 6.79
C PRO A 281 -9.31 17.24 6.34
N ILE A 282 -9.11 17.12 5.02
CA ILE A 282 -7.82 17.47 4.46
C ILE A 282 -7.77 18.97 4.66
N GLU A 283 -7.16 19.42 5.76
CA GLU A 283 -6.50 20.71 5.73
C GLU A 283 -5.49 20.57 4.59
N ILE A 284 -5.85 21.17 3.46
CA ILE A 284 -4.86 21.60 2.49
C ILE A 284 -4.00 22.53 3.34
N GLU A 285 -2.87 22.02 3.84
CA GLU A 285 -1.78 22.91 4.21
C GLU A 285 -1.65 23.85 3.02
N GLU A 286 -1.89 25.14 3.25
CA GLU A 286 -1.57 26.17 2.28
C GLU A 286 -0.21 25.78 1.73
N ILE A 287 -0.17 25.46 0.44
CA ILE A 287 1.06 25.22 -0.28
C ILE A 287 1.80 26.56 -0.20
N ASN A 288 2.56 26.75 0.87
CA ASN A 288 3.61 27.75 1.01
C ASN A 288 4.86 27.27 0.27
N SER A 289 4.71 26.46 -0.80
CA SER A 289 5.68 26.53 -1.88
C SER A 289 5.54 27.94 -2.43
N THR A 290 6.65 28.65 -2.45
CA THR A 290 6.83 30.00 -2.99
C THR A 290 6.47 30.01 -4.48
N ILE A 291 5.18 29.92 -4.79
CA ILE A 291 4.58 30.50 -5.98
C ILE A 291 4.31 31.93 -5.53
N ASP A 292 5.03 32.85 -6.17
CA ASP A 292 4.99 34.29 -5.96
C ASP A 292 3.59 34.75 -5.51
N GLN A 293 3.45 35.21 -4.26
CA GLN A 293 2.19 35.67 -3.68
C GLN A 293 1.64 36.95 -4.34
N ASN A 294 2.20 37.33 -5.50
CA ASN A 294 1.81 38.45 -6.34
C ASN A 294 1.04 38.04 -7.61
N GLU A 295 0.83 36.74 -7.88
CA GLU A 295 -0.13 36.32 -8.92
C GLU A 295 -1.50 35.98 -8.31
N ASP A 296 -2.50 36.79 -8.67
CA ASP A 296 -3.92 36.71 -8.37
C ASP A 296 -4.44 35.36 -7.84
N LYS A 297 -4.79 35.32 -6.55
CA LYS A 297 -5.63 34.27 -5.91
C LYS A 297 -7.00 34.05 -6.61
N ASN A 298 -7.35 34.85 -7.62
CA ASN A 298 -8.61 34.80 -8.36
C ASN A 298 -8.53 34.15 -9.75
N ASN A 299 -7.37 33.64 -10.21
CA ASN A 299 -7.19 33.22 -11.62
C ASN A 299 -6.60 31.83 -11.86
N LEU A 300 -6.57 30.93 -10.87
CA LEU A 300 -6.34 29.50 -11.15
C LEU A 300 -7.59 28.91 -11.80
N ASN A 301 -7.74 29.14 -13.11
CA ASN A 301 -8.79 28.54 -13.94
C ASN A 301 -8.50 27.05 -14.15
N PHE A 302 -8.87 26.23 -13.16
CA PHE A 302 -9.00 24.80 -13.34
C PHE A 302 -10.10 24.54 -14.38
N SER A 303 -9.77 23.86 -15.48
CA SER A 303 -10.77 23.56 -16.51
C SER A 303 -11.20 22.11 -16.52
N SER A 304 -10.55 21.24 -15.73
CA SER A 304 -10.94 19.84 -15.63
C SER A 304 -10.53 19.24 -14.31
N ILE A 305 -11.45 18.47 -13.73
CA ILE A 305 -11.16 17.47 -12.71
C ILE A 305 -11.47 16.09 -13.29
N GLU A 306 -10.50 15.20 -13.16
CA GLU A 306 -10.61 13.80 -13.53
C GLU A 306 -10.36 12.97 -12.27
N ILE A 307 -11.23 12.01 -11.99
CA ILE A 307 -11.03 11.07 -10.90
C ILE A 307 -10.83 9.71 -11.53
N TYR A 308 -9.74 9.08 -11.14
CA TYR A 308 -9.40 7.72 -11.51
C TYR A 308 -9.55 6.84 -10.28
N ASP A 309 -10.08 5.64 -10.46
CA ASP A 309 -9.93 4.60 -9.43
C ASP A 309 -8.47 4.13 -9.36
N ILE A 310 -8.19 3.24 -8.41
CA ILE A 310 -6.85 2.67 -8.22
C ILE A 310 -6.33 1.90 -9.45
N CYS A 311 -7.22 1.51 -10.35
CA CYS A 311 -6.88 0.83 -11.59
C CYS A 311 -6.58 1.79 -12.75
N GLY A 312 -6.61 3.11 -12.51
CA GLY A 312 -6.45 4.09 -13.57
C GLY A 312 -7.67 4.23 -14.48
N LYS A 313 -8.83 3.66 -14.12
CA LYS A 313 -10.08 3.86 -14.86
C LYS A 313 -10.67 5.21 -14.45
N LEU A 314 -10.98 6.03 -15.44
CA LEU A 314 -11.67 7.30 -15.24
C LEU A 314 -13.10 7.02 -14.73
N VAL A 315 -13.35 7.32 -13.46
CA VAL A 315 -14.68 7.15 -12.82
C VAL A 315 -15.50 8.43 -12.83
N TYR A 316 -14.84 9.59 -13.00
CA TYR A 316 -15.50 10.88 -13.11
C TYR A 316 -14.66 11.85 -13.92
N ARG A 317 -15.34 12.68 -14.71
CA ARG A 317 -14.75 13.84 -15.34
C ARG A 317 -15.73 15.00 -15.31
N ASN A 318 -15.24 16.19 -14.97
CA ASN A 318 -15.97 17.43 -15.15
C ASN A 318 -15.06 18.48 -15.81
N GLU A 319 -15.45 18.94 -16.99
CA GLU A 319 -14.67 19.85 -17.84
C GLU A 319 -15.08 21.33 -17.68
N ASN A 320 -15.96 21.68 -16.73
CA ASN A 320 -16.42 23.06 -16.51
C ASN A 320 -16.61 23.35 -15.02
N PHE A 321 -15.56 23.08 -14.27
CA PHE A 321 -15.64 22.99 -12.83
C PHE A 321 -15.17 24.32 -12.18
N LYS A 322 -16.03 24.99 -11.39
CA LYS A 322 -15.70 26.29 -10.74
C LYS A 322 -15.26 26.20 -9.27
N ASN A 323 -15.91 25.40 -8.40
CA ASN A 323 -15.61 25.32 -6.94
C ASN A 323 -15.64 23.89 -6.35
N PHE A 324 -14.49 23.19 -6.24
CA PHE A 324 -14.47 21.72 -6.08
C PHE A 324 -14.35 21.41 -4.61
N THR A 325 -15.34 20.70 -4.09
CA THR A 325 -15.27 20.23 -2.71
C THR A 325 -15.12 18.72 -2.73
N ILE A 326 -14.15 18.22 -1.97
CA ILE A 326 -13.92 16.79 -1.76
C ILE A 326 -15.21 16.08 -1.29
N ASN A 327 -16.10 16.80 -0.61
CA ASN A 327 -17.40 16.32 -0.17
C ASN A 327 -18.29 15.81 -1.31
N GLU A 328 -18.15 16.30 -2.55
CA GLU A 328 -18.88 15.76 -3.71
C GLU A 328 -18.41 14.35 -4.09
N ILE A 329 -17.13 14.02 -3.86
CA ILE A 329 -16.60 12.65 -4.08
C ILE A 329 -17.04 11.73 -2.95
N LEU A 330 -16.98 12.22 -1.72
CA LEU A 330 -17.37 11.42 -0.55
C LEU A 330 -18.88 11.12 -0.56
N SER A 331 -19.71 12.05 -1.05
CA SER A 331 -21.17 11.89 -1.13
C SER A 331 -21.68 11.19 -2.41
N SER A 332 -20.81 10.94 -3.39
CA SER A 332 -21.23 10.26 -4.62
C SER A 332 -21.60 8.79 -4.39
N ASN A 333 -22.16 8.12 -5.40
CA ASN A 333 -22.35 6.67 -5.39
C ASN A 333 -21.09 5.87 -5.82
N TYR A 334 -19.88 6.48 -5.78
CA TYR A 334 -18.65 5.72 -6.07
C TYR A 334 -18.41 4.64 -5.02
N LEU A 335 -17.81 3.53 -5.45
CA LEU A 335 -17.36 2.45 -4.58
C LEU A 335 -16.38 2.98 -3.52
N LYS A 336 -16.34 2.33 -2.36
CA LYS A 336 -15.32 2.56 -1.33
C LYS A 336 -13.94 2.23 -1.91
N GLY A 337 -12.92 3.00 -1.56
CA GLY A 337 -11.55 2.74 -2.02
C GLY A 337 -10.66 3.96 -2.21
N LEU A 338 -9.46 3.72 -2.72
CA LEU A 338 -8.48 4.75 -3.06
C LEU A 338 -8.74 5.29 -4.46
N PHE A 339 -8.75 6.62 -4.58
CA PHE A 339 -8.93 7.36 -5.81
C PHE A 339 -7.76 8.31 -6.06
N PHE A 340 -7.46 8.51 -7.33
CA PHE A 340 -6.48 9.47 -7.80
C PHE A 340 -7.23 10.62 -8.47
N VAL A 341 -7.12 11.81 -7.88
CA VAL A 341 -7.71 13.01 -8.44
C VAL A 341 -6.65 13.77 -9.20
N LYS A 342 -6.96 14.04 -10.46
CA LYS A 342 -6.16 14.82 -11.39
C LYS A 342 -6.89 16.13 -11.64
N ILE A 343 -6.25 17.24 -11.30
CA ILE A 343 -6.75 18.58 -11.59
C ILE A 343 -5.84 19.20 -12.65
N GLY A 344 -6.43 19.68 -13.73
CA GLY A 344 -5.71 20.29 -14.83
C GLY A 344 -6.49 21.40 -15.50
N ASN A 345 -5.80 22.15 -16.34
CA ASN A 345 -6.42 22.99 -17.36
C ASN A 345 -6.33 22.27 -18.72
N LYS A 346 -6.89 22.85 -19.80
CA LYS A 346 -6.90 22.23 -21.15
C LYS A 346 -5.51 21.93 -21.72
N LYS A 347 -4.45 22.50 -21.14
CA LYS A 347 -3.09 22.43 -21.67
C LYS A 347 -2.11 21.72 -20.73
N GLU A 348 -2.36 21.73 -19.42
CA GLU A 348 -1.39 21.32 -18.42
C GLU A 348 -2.03 20.62 -17.22
N LEU A 349 -1.33 19.59 -16.73
CA LEU A 349 -1.60 18.98 -15.43
C LEU A 349 -1.15 19.96 -14.34
N ILE A 350 -2.07 20.37 -13.47
CA ILE A 350 -1.77 21.31 -12.40
C ILE A 350 -1.44 20.56 -11.12
N ASN A 351 -2.22 19.55 -10.76
CA ASN A 351 -2.01 18.81 -9.52
C ASN A 351 -2.56 17.38 -9.59
N THR A 352 -2.01 16.50 -8.75
CA THR A 352 -2.54 15.17 -8.47
C THR A 352 -2.52 14.90 -6.97
N PHE A 353 -3.63 14.42 -6.43
CA PHE A 353 -3.70 13.98 -5.03
C PHE A 353 -4.52 12.71 -4.90
N ARG A 354 -4.43 12.09 -3.73
CA ARG A 354 -5.07 10.81 -3.42
C ARG A 354 -6.20 11.07 -2.45
N ILE A 355 -7.37 10.49 -2.72
CA ILE A 355 -8.51 10.54 -1.81
C ILE A 355 -8.87 9.11 -1.45
N PHE A 356 -9.08 8.86 -0.16
CA PHE A 356 -9.67 7.63 0.30
C PHE A 356 -11.16 7.85 0.59
N LYS A 357 -12.01 7.04 -0.01
CA LYS A 357 -13.45 6.99 0.29
C LYS A 357 -13.73 5.75 1.16
N PRO A 358 -14.10 5.94 2.44
CA PRO A 358 -14.29 4.84 3.38
C PRO A 358 -15.51 3.97 3.06
#